data_AF-A0AAD2H7K9-F1
#
_entry.id   AF-A0AAD2H7K9-F1
#
_cell.length_a   1.000
_cell.length_b   1.000
_cell.length_c   1.000
_cell.angle_alpha   90.00
_cell.angle_beta   90.00
_cell.angle_gamma   90.00
#
_symmetry.space_group_name_H-M   'P 1'
#
loop_
_entity.id
_entity.type
_entity.pdbx_description
1 polymer ?
#
loop_
_entity_poly.entity_id
_entity_poly.type
_entity_poly.pdbx_seq_one_letter_code
_entity_poly.pdbx_strand_id
1 'polypeptide(L)'
;MEFISPTTLSNVQVVFYVNAGFLTLLVYDILLKLSDEYLYIWKSRWTVVKVIYFWSRYSMLLPPIISTFNSFNHLAPCDSISRFTTTFGGFSIGLTEVVLMVRTYTLYERSRRLLAFFSLMWLAVGVASFWAVSTWTSAWKGVNDESAACYLVAPSTSGKVCYLSLLVGESIIALLTAWKVFRRFSRDKWGLWKSLNDDGLWFYLCLLPFTVNVVVCLIKAPSGLGYLGDTPNMVMHSILTCRLLIHARHVAAKQSQRALPTNNLRLMRRPGAMAPDYVIDISAKNNALYT
;
A
#
# COMPACT_ATOMS: atom_id res chain seq x y z
N MET A 1 -0.50 -2.98 40.47
CA MET A 1 0.34 -3.53 39.39
C MET A 1 -0.39 -4.74 38.83
N GLU A 2 -0.90 -4.64 37.62
CA GLU A 2 -1.50 -5.78 36.90
C GLU A 2 -0.33 -6.65 36.43
N PHE A 3 -0.14 -7.85 37.00
CA PHE A 3 0.96 -8.74 36.61
C PHE A 3 0.76 -9.21 35.16
N ILE A 4 1.62 -8.77 34.25
CA ILE A 4 1.61 -9.22 32.85
C ILE A 4 2.17 -10.65 32.80
N SER A 5 1.46 -11.54 32.09
CA SER A 5 1.91 -12.94 31.94
C SER A 5 3.21 -13.02 31.10
N PRO A 6 4.13 -13.94 31.41
CA PRO A 6 5.36 -14.12 30.62
C PRO A 6 5.08 -14.48 29.16
N THR A 7 3.93 -15.11 28.88
CA THR A 7 3.45 -15.39 27.52
C THR A 7 3.10 -14.11 26.75
N THR A 8 2.51 -13.12 27.41
CA THR A 8 2.17 -11.82 26.78
C THR A 8 3.45 -11.04 26.46
N LEU A 9 4.46 -11.10 27.34
CA LEU A 9 5.75 -10.47 27.08
C LEU A 9 6.44 -11.06 25.85
N SER A 10 6.46 -12.40 25.73
CA SER A 10 7.01 -13.09 24.56
C SER A 10 6.26 -12.72 23.28
N ASN A 11 4.91 -12.68 23.33
CA ASN A 11 4.07 -12.26 22.22
C ASN A 11 4.41 -10.86 21.72
N VAL A 12 4.61 -9.92 22.64
CA VAL A 12 4.95 -8.54 22.32
C VAL A 12 6.34 -8.45 21.67
N GLN A 13 7.33 -9.22 22.15
CA GLN A 13 8.65 -9.30 21.51
C GLN A 13 8.57 -9.79 20.07
N VAL A 14 7.72 -10.79 19.79
CA VAL A 14 7.50 -11.29 18.42
C VAL A 14 6.99 -10.17 17.51
N VAL A 15 6.02 -9.37 17.97
CA VAL A 15 5.51 -8.21 17.21
C VAL A 15 6.63 -7.21 16.91
N PHE A 16 7.50 -6.89 17.88
CA PHE A 16 8.63 -5.99 17.65
C PHE A 16 9.61 -6.51 16.59
N TYR A 17 9.97 -7.79 16.64
CA TYR A 17 10.87 -8.38 15.65
C TYR A 17 10.25 -8.38 14.25
N VAL A 18 8.96 -8.68 14.13
CA VAL A 18 8.23 -8.59 12.86
C VAL A 18 8.23 -7.15 12.34
N ASN A 19 7.92 -6.17 13.20
CA ASN A 19 7.91 -4.76 12.80
C ASN A 19 9.28 -4.29 12.31
N ALA A 20 10.36 -4.65 13.01
CA ALA A 20 11.73 -4.34 12.60
C ALA A 20 12.11 -5.01 11.26
N GLY A 21 11.71 -6.27 11.07
CA GLY A 21 11.95 -7.01 9.83
C GLY A 21 11.24 -6.38 8.63
N PHE A 22 9.97 -6.02 8.77
CA PHE A 22 9.20 -5.38 7.69
C PHE A 22 9.64 -3.93 7.43
N LEU A 23 10.07 -3.18 8.46
CA LEU A 23 10.71 -1.88 8.25
C LEU A 23 12.00 -2.02 7.43
N THR A 24 12.84 -3.01 7.77
CA THR A 24 14.06 -3.30 7.00
C THR A 24 13.73 -3.65 5.56
N LEU A 25 12.69 -4.46 5.33
CA LEU A 25 12.20 -4.80 3.99
C LEU A 25 11.75 -3.57 3.21
N LEU A 26 11.02 -2.65 3.85
CA LEU A 26 10.57 -1.40 3.23
C LEU A 26 11.75 -0.52 2.81
N VAL A 27 12.72 -0.31 3.69
CA VAL A 27 13.94 0.46 3.39
C VAL A 27 14.71 -0.21 2.25
N TYR A 28 14.87 -1.53 2.31
CA TYR A 28 15.53 -2.31 1.26
C TYR A 28 14.82 -2.15 -0.10
N ASP A 29 13.49 -2.21 -0.14
CA ASP A 29 12.71 -2.00 -1.37
C ASP A 29 12.86 -0.58 -1.94
N ILE A 30 12.90 0.44 -1.08
CA ILE A 30 13.15 1.84 -1.47
C ILE A 30 14.49 1.94 -2.18
N LEU A 31 15.56 1.39 -1.59
CA LEU A 31 16.90 1.41 -2.16
C LEU A 31 16.96 0.65 -3.50
N LEU A 32 16.37 -0.54 -3.56
CA LEU A 32 16.38 -1.38 -4.76
C LEU A 32 15.69 -0.70 -5.95
N LYS A 33 14.59 0.03 -5.70
CA LYS A 33 13.78 0.68 -6.74
C LYS A 33 14.09 2.14 -6.96
N LEU A 34 15.16 2.68 -6.36
CA LEU A 34 15.50 4.09 -6.50
C LEU A 34 15.77 4.51 -7.96
N SER A 35 16.45 3.67 -8.74
CA SER A 35 16.73 3.94 -10.16
C SER A 35 15.45 4.00 -11.01
N ASP A 36 14.59 2.99 -10.87
CA ASP A 36 13.29 2.95 -11.55
C ASP A 36 12.40 4.11 -11.10
N GLU A 37 12.41 4.44 -9.81
CA GLU A 37 11.63 5.55 -9.26
C GLU A 37 12.10 6.89 -9.85
N TYR A 38 13.41 7.10 -9.93
CA TYR A 38 13.97 8.30 -10.53
C TYR A 38 13.52 8.46 -11.99
N LEU A 39 13.59 7.38 -12.77
CA LEU A 39 13.23 7.37 -14.18
C LEU A 39 11.72 7.57 -14.41
N TYR A 40 10.87 6.80 -13.71
CA TYR A 40 9.43 6.75 -13.99
C TYR A 40 8.61 7.75 -13.17
N ILE A 41 9.08 8.16 -11.99
CA ILE A 41 8.33 9.01 -11.06
C ILE A 41 8.94 10.41 -11.00
N TRP A 42 10.25 10.53 -10.74
CA TRP A 42 10.87 11.83 -10.47
C TRP A 42 10.93 12.71 -11.71
N LYS A 43 11.38 12.16 -12.84
CA LYS A 43 11.42 12.87 -14.13
C LYS A 43 10.04 13.19 -14.72
N SER A 44 8.98 12.56 -14.21
CA SER A 44 7.61 12.80 -14.67
C SER A 44 7.05 14.11 -14.12
N ARG A 45 6.08 14.72 -14.84
CA ARG A 45 5.36 15.92 -14.40
C ARG A 45 4.67 15.71 -13.05
N TRP A 46 4.53 16.80 -12.31
CA TRP A 46 3.75 16.80 -11.07
C TRP A 46 2.29 16.49 -11.39
N THR A 47 1.80 15.39 -10.80
CA THR A 47 0.44 14.88 -10.93
C THR A 47 -0.02 14.42 -9.55
N VAL A 48 -1.33 14.35 -9.33
CA VAL A 48 -1.90 13.84 -8.06
C VAL A 48 -1.36 12.43 -7.74
N VAL A 49 -1.24 11.57 -8.75
CA VAL A 49 -0.65 10.22 -8.61
C VAL A 49 0.81 10.27 -8.12
N LYS A 50 1.62 11.26 -8.54
CA LYS A 50 2.99 11.43 -8.06
C LYS A 50 3.04 11.82 -6.58
N VAL A 51 2.13 12.69 -6.13
CA VAL A 51 2.03 13.08 -4.72
C VAL A 51 1.58 11.90 -3.87
N ILE A 52 0.54 11.17 -4.30
CA ILE A 52 0.07 9.98 -3.60
C ILE A 52 1.16 8.90 -3.55
N TYR A 53 1.93 8.73 -4.62
CA TYR A 53 3.07 7.81 -4.64
C TYR A 53 4.08 8.15 -3.53
N PHE A 54 4.57 9.40 -3.48
CA PHE A 54 5.54 9.81 -2.47
C PHE A 54 4.99 9.71 -1.06
N TRP A 55 3.73 10.09 -0.86
CA TRP A 55 3.08 9.90 0.42
C TRP A 55 3.04 8.42 0.78
N SER A 56 2.46 7.56 -0.04
CA SER A 56 2.31 6.13 0.22
C SER A 56 3.64 5.43 0.51
N ARG A 57 4.73 5.86 -0.13
CA ARG A 57 6.05 5.26 0.03
C ARG A 57 6.76 5.73 1.29
N TYR A 58 6.89 7.05 1.47
CA TYR A 58 7.73 7.60 2.53
C TYR A 58 6.99 7.79 3.86
N SER A 59 5.67 8.02 3.84
CA SER A 59 4.88 8.10 5.07
C SER A 59 4.95 6.79 5.87
N MET A 60 5.01 5.65 5.19
CA MET A 60 5.00 4.33 5.85
C MET A 60 6.24 4.04 6.69
N LEU A 61 7.30 4.85 6.55
CA LEU A 61 8.49 4.78 7.41
C LEU A 61 8.22 5.37 8.81
N LEU A 62 7.33 6.35 8.93
CA LEU A 62 7.16 7.12 10.16
C LEU A 62 6.59 6.30 11.33
N PRO A 63 5.49 5.52 11.17
CA PRO A 63 4.92 4.77 12.30
C PRO A 63 5.90 3.84 13.02
N PRO A 64 6.66 2.96 12.33
CA PRO A 64 7.59 2.07 13.02
C PRO A 64 8.82 2.81 13.58
N ILE A 65 9.28 3.90 12.93
CA ILE A 65 10.37 4.73 13.47
C ILE A 65 9.93 5.40 14.77
N ILE A 66 8.76 6.03 14.80
CA ILE A 66 8.21 6.70 15.99
C ILE A 66 7.97 5.70 17.11
N SER A 67 7.39 4.54 16.79
CA SER A 67 7.17 3.48 17.78
C SER A 67 8.48 3.00 18.39
N THR A 68 9.53 2.82 17.57
CA THR A 68 10.85 2.37 18.04
C THR A 68 11.53 3.46 18.87
N PHE A 69 11.50 4.71 18.40
CA PHE A 69 12.15 5.83 19.10
C PHE A 69 11.49 6.12 20.45
N ASN A 70 10.17 5.98 20.54
CA ASN A 70 9.47 6.07 21.82
C ASN A 70 9.84 4.93 22.77
N SER A 71 10.00 3.70 22.27
CA SER A 71 10.42 2.57 23.09
C SER A 71 11.75 2.81 23.81
N PHE A 72 12.63 3.66 23.27
CA PHE A 72 13.92 4.00 23.87
C PHE A 72 13.91 5.27 24.72
N ASN A 73 13.03 6.24 24.43
CA ASN A 73 13.11 7.60 25.01
C ASN A 73 11.87 8.01 25.83
N HIS A 74 10.81 7.19 25.88
CA HIS A 74 9.59 7.43 26.66
C HIS A 74 8.97 8.82 26.42
N LEU A 75 8.92 9.25 25.16
CA LEU A 75 8.58 10.62 24.75
C LEU A 75 7.12 10.98 24.98
N ALA A 76 6.22 9.99 24.87
CA ALA A 76 4.79 10.21 25.06
C ALA A 76 4.11 8.94 25.60
N PRO A 77 2.94 9.08 26.25
CA PRO A 77 2.18 7.94 26.71
C PRO A 77 1.78 7.03 25.53
N CYS A 78 1.76 5.73 25.80
CA CYS A 78 1.46 4.68 24.82
C CYS A 78 0.18 4.95 24.03
N ASP A 79 -0.85 5.44 24.73
CA ASP A 79 -2.13 5.78 24.13
C ASP A 79 -1.94 6.76 22.96
N SER A 80 -1.35 7.94 23.21
CA SER A 80 -1.12 9.00 22.22
C SER A 80 -0.33 8.53 21.00
N ILE A 81 0.74 7.75 21.21
CA ILE A 81 1.57 7.25 20.12
C ILE A 81 0.84 6.23 19.30
N SER A 82 0.17 5.26 19.93
CA SER A 82 -0.64 4.28 19.23
C SER A 82 -1.78 4.94 18.44
N ARG A 83 -2.39 6.04 18.95
CA ARG A 83 -3.37 6.80 18.15
C ARG A 83 -2.71 7.38 16.90
N PHE A 84 -1.55 8.02 17.07
CA PHE A 84 -0.85 8.66 15.96
C PHE A 84 -0.43 7.64 14.91
N THR A 85 0.25 6.55 15.30
CA THR A 85 0.74 5.52 14.38
C THR A 85 -0.41 4.82 13.65
N THR A 86 -1.49 4.48 14.36
CA THR A 86 -2.67 3.83 13.77
C THR A 86 -3.40 4.77 12.81
N THR A 87 -3.61 6.03 13.19
CA THR A 87 -4.35 7.00 12.35
C THR A 87 -3.54 7.34 11.10
N PHE A 88 -2.26 7.64 11.29
CA PHE A 88 -1.36 7.99 10.19
C PHE A 88 -1.18 6.81 9.24
N GLY A 89 -0.99 5.61 9.80
CA GLY A 89 -0.90 4.36 9.04
C GLY A 89 -2.16 4.04 8.24
N GLY A 90 -3.32 4.11 8.89
CA GLY A 90 -4.62 3.90 8.25
C GLY A 90 -4.90 4.90 7.14
N PHE A 91 -4.54 6.17 7.34
CA PHE A 91 -4.64 7.19 6.29
C PHE A 91 -3.76 6.87 5.08
N SER A 92 -2.52 6.43 5.31
CA SER A 92 -1.62 6.00 4.24
C SER A 92 -2.15 4.78 3.48
N ILE A 93 -2.70 3.77 4.18
CA ILE A 93 -3.39 2.65 3.53
C ILE A 93 -4.57 3.15 2.69
N GLY A 94 -5.42 4.01 3.24
CA GLY A 94 -6.57 4.56 2.52
C GLY A 94 -6.19 5.30 1.25
N LEU A 95 -5.05 6.00 1.24
CA LEU A 95 -4.50 6.60 0.01
C LEU A 95 -3.99 5.55 -0.99
N THR A 96 -3.37 4.47 -0.53
CA THR A 96 -2.99 3.36 -1.44
C THR A 96 -4.21 2.70 -2.06
N GLU A 97 -5.31 2.55 -1.32
CA GLU A 97 -6.55 2.00 -1.89
C GLU A 97 -7.13 2.90 -2.97
N VAL A 98 -7.07 4.23 -2.80
CA VAL A 98 -7.50 5.17 -3.84
C VAL A 98 -6.71 4.95 -5.14
N VAL A 99 -5.41 4.65 -5.05
CA VAL A 99 -4.61 4.31 -6.24
C VAL A 99 -5.15 3.05 -6.92
N LEU A 100 -5.45 2.01 -6.14
CA LEU A 100 -6.01 0.76 -6.66
C LEU A 100 -7.38 1.00 -7.31
N MET A 101 -8.25 1.80 -6.67
CA MET A 101 -9.57 2.19 -7.21
C MET A 101 -9.45 2.98 -8.51
N VAL A 102 -8.57 3.98 -8.58
CA VAL A 102 -8.34 4.79 -9.79
C VAL A 102 -7.86 3.88 -10.94
N ARG A 103 -6.99 2.92 -10.65
CA ARG A 103 -6.50 1.96 -11.64
C ARG A 103 -7.59 1.03 -12.15
N THR A 104 -8.44 0.54 -11.27
CA THR A 104 -9.61 -0.26 -11.69
C THR A 104 -10.61 0.60 -12.46
N TYR A 105 -10.80 1.86 -12.08
CA TYR A 105 -11.66 2.80 -12.79
C TYR A 105 -11.22 3.04 -14.25
N THR A 106 -9.91 3.13 -14.52
CA THR A 106 -9.41 3.27 -15.90
C THR A 106 -9.62 2.00 -16.72
N LEU A 107 -9.55 0.81 -16.12
CA LEU A 107 -9.87 -0.46 -16.79
C LEU A 107 -11.33 -0.53 -17.23
N TYR A 108 -12.24 0.13 -16.52
CA TYR A 108 -13.68 0.20 -16.84
C TYR A 108 -14.03 1.43 -17.67
N GLU A 109 -13.10 1.93 -18.47
CA GLU A 109 -13.32 3.02 -19.44
C GLU A 109 -13.94 4.27 -18.78
N ARG A 110 -13.57 4.52 -17.51
CA ARG A 110 -13.99 5.70 -16.76
C ARG A 110 -15.51 5.82 -16.54
N SER A 111 -16.17 4.68 -16.30
CA SER A 111 -17.59 4.65 -15.97
C SER A 111 -17.92 5.44 -14.70
N ARG A 112 -18.71 6.52 -14.82
CA ARG A 112 -19.12 7.36 -13.67
C ARG A 112 -19.85 6.59 -12.57
N ARG A 113 -20.53 5.50 -12.91
CA ARG A 113 -21.20 4.61 -11.95
C ARG A 113 -20.19 3.95 -11.02
N LEU A 114 -19.07 3.48 -11.57
CA LEU A 114 -18.01 2.84 -10.78
C LEU A 114 -17.29 3.87 -9.90
N LEU A 115 -17.08 5.08 -10.41
CA LEU A 115 -16.52 6.17 -9.60
C LEU A 115 -17.43 6.49 -8.41
N ALA A 116 -18.73 6.68 -8.64
CA ALA A 116 -19.69 6.95 -7.57
C ALA A 116 -19.71 5.81 -6.52
N PHE A 117 -19.69 4.56 -6.97
CA PHE A 117 -19.61 3.39 -6.09
C PHE A 117 -18.33 3.40 -5.23
N PHE A 118 -17.16 3.58 -5.83
CA PHE A 118 -15.89 3.64 -5.09
C PHE A 118 -15.81 4.84 -4.15
N SER A 119 -16.29 6.01 -4.56
CA SER A 119 -16.34 7.20 -3.69
C SER A 119 -17.23 6.98 -2.47
N LEU A 120 -18.41 6.39 -2.65
CA LEU A 120 -19.31 6.08 -1.53
C LEU A 120 -18.71 5.03 -0.58
N MET A 121 -18.11 3.98 -1.14
CA MET A 121 -17.44 2.94 -0.36
C MET A 121 -16.29 3.52 0.47
N TRP A 122 -15.43 4.34 -0.14
CA TRP A 122 -14.29 4.96 0.54
C TRP A 122 -14.72 5.94 1.62
N LEU A 123 -15.78 6.73 1.38
CA LEU A 123 -16.35 7.63 2.39
C LEU A 123 -16.93 6.85 3.58
N ALA A 124 -17.66 5.76 3.33
CA ALA A 124 -18.22 4.94 4.38
C ALA A 124 -17.13 4.32 5.27
N VAL A 125 -16.07 3.78 4.66
CA VAL A 125 -14.92 3.21 5.38
C VAL A 125 -14.15 4.31 6.13
N GLY A 126 -13.97 5.48 5.52
CA GLY A 126 -13.29 6.62 6.16
C GLY A 126 -14.02 7.11 7.41
N VAL A 127 -15.35 7.26 7.34
CA VAL A 127 -16.18 7.66 8.51
C VAL A 127 -16.12 6.60 9.61
N ALA A 128 -16.26 5.33 9.25
CA ALA A 128 -16.15 4.22 10.21
C ALA A 128 -14.78 4.18 10.89
N SER A 129 -13.70 4.40 10.13
CA SER A 129 -12.33 4.42 10.63
C SER A 129 -12.08 5.60 11.58
N PHE A 130 -12.59 6.79 11.25
CA PHE A 130 -12.48 7.96 12.12
C PHE A 130 -13.21 7.75 13.45
N TRP A 131 -14.40 7.16 13.41
CA TRP A 131 -15.16 6.80 14.62
C TRP A 131 -14.47 5.69 15.42
N ALA A 132 -13.84 4.73 14.76
CA ALA A 132 -13.08 3.69 15.44
C ALA A 132 -11.87 4.25 16.20
N VAL A 133 -11.12 5.17 15.59
CA VAL A 133 -9.96 5.80 16.23
C VAL A 133 -10.35 6.61 17.47
N SER A 134 -11.51 7.31 17.45
CA SER A 134 -11.94 8.11 18.60
C SER A 134 -12.32 7.27 19.83
N THR A 135 -12.66 5.98 19.64
CA THR A 135 -13.15 5.09 20.71
C THR A 135 -12.13 4.04 21.15
N TRP A 136 -11.23 3.62 20.26
CA TRP A 136 -10.34 2.46 20.46
C TRP A 136 -9.16 2.73 21.38
N THR A 137 -8.77 3.97 21.54
CA THR A 137 -7.41 4.30 21.98
C THR A 137 -7.13 3.96 23.46
N SER A 138 -8.17 3.83 24.28
CA SER A 138 -8.08 3.32 25.66
C SER A 138 -7.67 1.84 25.80
N ALA A 139 -7.60 1.07 24.71
CA ALA A 139 -7.25 -0.37 24.75
C ALA A 139 -5.74 -0.67 24.71
N TRP A 140 -4.91 0.35 24.45
CA TRP A 140 -3.45 0.23 24.43
C TRP A 140 -2.88 0.46 25.84
N LYS A 141 -2.10 -0.50 26.34
CA LYS A 141 -1.38 -0.38 27.62
C LYS A 141 0.12 -0.53 27.42
N GLY A 142 0.89 0.12 28.30
CA GLY A 142 2.34 -0.12 28.40
C GLY A 142 2.60 -1.48 29.05
N VAL A 143 3.72 -2.11 28.69
CA VAL A 143 4.17 -3.36 29.31
C VAL A 143 4.64 -3.08 30.75
N ASN A 144 5.56 -2.15 30.98
CA ASN A 144 5.98 -1.75 32.34
C ASN A 144 6.15 -0.21 32.42
N ASP A 145 6.21 0.36 33.63
CA ASP A 145 6.53 1.79 33.81
C ASP A 145 7.92 2.15 33.26
N GLU A 146 8.84 1.18 33.20
CA GLU A 146 10.19 1.35 32.65
C GLU A 146 10.32 0.94 31.17
N SER A 147 9.37 0.20 30.60
CA SER A 147 9.42 -0.25 29.21
C SER A 147 8.35 0.47 28.38
N ALA A 148 8.78 1.34 27.46
CA ALA A 148 7.90 2.07 26.54
C ALA A 148 7.29 1.19 25.43
N ALA A 149 7.31 -0.13 25.62
CA ALA A 149 6.64 -1.09 24.76
C ALA A 149 5.13 -1.03 24.99
N CYS A 150 4.37 -0.70 23.95
CA CYS A 150 2.92 -0.63 23.99
C CYS A 150 2.32 -1.89 23.35
N TYR A 151 1.32 -2.48 24.00
CA TYR A 151 0.60 -3.62 23.45
C TYR A 151 -0.91 -3.42 23.56
N LEU A 152 -1.63 -4.07 22.65
CA LEU A 152 -3.08 -4.09 22.67
C LEU A 152 -3.55 -5.18 23.64
N VAL A 153 -4.31 -4.78 24.67
CA VAL A 153 -4.86 -5.69 25.67
C VAL A 153 -6.02 -6.52 25.09
N ALA A 154 -6.92 -5.86 24.36
CA ALA A 154 -8.05 -6.53 23.71
C ALA A 154 -8.38 -5.87 22.35
N PRO A 155 -8.61 -6.65 21.29
CA PRO A 155 -9.03 -6.11 20.01
C PRO A 155 -10.43 -5.51 20.12
N SER A 156 -10.53 -4.21 19.85
CA SER A 156 -11.80 -3.49 19.88
C SER A 156 -12.71 -4.00 18.75
N THR A 157 -14.02 -3.99 19.00
CA THR A 157 -15.01 -4.32 17.97
C THR A 157 -14.89 -3.36 16.79
N SER A 158 -14.64 -2.08 17.05
CA SER A 158 -14.45 -1.06 16.02
C SER A 158 -13.24 -1.38 15.12
N GLY A 159 -12.16 -1.88 15.70
CA GLY A 159 -10.99 -2.29 14.95
C GLY A 159 -11.21 -3.46 14.01
N LYS A 160 -11.90 -4.49 14.50
CA LYS A 160 -12.29 -5.65 13.67
C LYS A 160 -13.13 -5.20 12.48
N VAL A 161 -14.06 -4.27 12.69
CA VAL A 161 -14.90 -3.71 11.62
C VAL A 161 -14.05 -2.96 10.58
N CYS A 162 -13.07 -2.15 11.00
CA CYS A 162 -12.21 -1.42 10.07
C CYS A 162 -11.43 -2.36 9.13
N TYR A 163 -10.68 -3.33 9.67
CA TYR A 163 -9.89 -4.24 8.83
C TYR A 163 -10.78 -5.19 8.01
N LEU A 164 -11.95 -5.57 8.51
CA LEU A 164 -12.90 -6.35 7.73
C LEU A 164 -13.45 -5.52 6.54
N SER A 165 -13.73 -4.24 6.76
CA SER A 165 -14.19 -3.34 5.69
C SER A 165 -13.10 -3.10 4.64
N LEU A 166 -11.84 -2.99 5.07
CA LEU A 166 -10.67 -2.94 4.19
C LEU A 166 -10.60 -4.19 3.31
N LEU A 167 -10.62 -5.38 3.92
CA LEU A 167 -10.58 -6.66 3.21
C LEU A 167 -11.71 -6.79 2.18
N VAL A 168 -12.93 -6.34 2.53
CA VAL A 168 -14.07 -6.33 1.60
C VAL A 168 -13.82 -5.38 0.42
N GLY A 169 -13.36 -4.15 0.69
CA GLY A 169 -13.05 -3.16 -0.34
C GLY A 169 -12.01 -3.66 -1.34
N GLU A 170 -10.92 -4.22 -0.84
CA GLU A 170 -9.86 -4.79 -1.67
C GLU A 170 -10.30 -6.01 -2.45
N SER A 171 -11.09 -6.88 -1.82
CA SER A 171 -11.65 -8.06 -2.49
C SER A 171 -12.52 -7.64 -3.66
N ILE A 172 -13.36 -6.60 -3.48
CA ILE A 172 -14.17 -6.04 -4.56
C ILE A 172 -13.28 -5.48 -5.68
N ILE A 173 -12.27 -4.68 -5.36
CA ILE A 173 -11.35 -4.10 -6.35
C ILE A 173 -10.61 -5.21 -7.11
N ALA A 174 -10.07 -6.20 -6.40
CA ALA A 174 -9.35 -7.32 -6.98
C ALA A 174 -10.25 -8.18 -7.87
N LEU A 175 -11.48 -8.49 -7.44
CA LEU A 175 -12.46 -9.24 -8.22
C LEU A 175 -12.89 -8.48 -9.48
N LEU A 176 -13.18 -7.18 -9.38
CA LEU A 176 -13.54 -6.36 -10.54
C LEU A 176 -12.39 -6.27 -11.55
N THR A 177 -11.15 -6.13 -11.05
CA THR A 177 -9.95 -6.09 -11.89
C THR A 177 -9.74 -7.44 -12.58
N ALA A 178 -9.77 -8.53 -11.81
CA ALA A 178 -9.66 -9.90 -12.33
C ALA A 178 -10.75 -10.18 -13.37
N TRP A 179 -12.02 -9.87 -13.08
CA TRP A 179 -13.13 -10.10 -13.99
C TRP A 179 -12.96 -9.38 -15.33
N LYS A 180 -12.55 -8.10 -15.31
CA LYS A 180 -12.32 -7.34 -16.54
C LYS A 180 -11.14 -7.91 -17.35
N VAL A 181 -10.06 -8.31 -16.67
CA VAL A 181 -8.89 -8.96 -17.29
C VAL A 181 -9.28 -10.29 -17.94
N PHE A 182 -9.99 -11.16 -17.21
CA PHE A 182 -10.44 -12.46 -17.71
C PHE A 182 -11.47 -12.33 -18.84
N ARG A 183 -12.31 -11.29 -18.84
CA ARG A 183 -13.27 -11.07 -19.94
C ARG A 183 -12.60 -10.61 -21.24
N ARG A 184 -11.44 -9.94 -21.16
CA ARG A 184 -10.65 -9.55 -22.35
C ARG A 184 -9.86 -10.72 -22.94
N PHE A 185 -9.79 -11.84 -22.23
CA PHE A 185 -8.99 -12.99 -22.60
C PHE A 185 -9.68 -13.88 -23.65
N SER A 186 -8.97 -14.17 -24.75
CA SER A 186 -9.26 -15.28 -25.67
C SER A 186 -8.39 -16.49 -25.27
N ARG A 187 -8.90 -17.71 -25.46
CA ARG A 187 -8.51 -19.03 -24.85
C ARG A 187 -7.02 -19.45 -24.77
N ASP A 188 -6.03 -18.63 -25.14
CA ASP A 188 -4.61 -19.02 -25.20
C ASP A 188 -3.82 -18.82 -23.91
N LYS A 189 -3.25 -19.88 -23.32
CA LYS A 189 -2.49 -19.83 -22.04
C LYS A 189 -1.40 -18.73 -21.98
N TRP A 190 -0.75 -18.42 -23.10
CA TRP A 190 0.25 -17.35 -23.19
C TRP A 190 -0.35 -15.95 -23.01
N GLY A 191 -1.61 -15.76 -23.43
CA GLY A 191 -2.34 -14.50 -23.22
C GLY A 191 -2.67 -14.24 -21.75
N LEU A 192 -2.88 -15.28 -20.95
CA LEU A 192 -3.21 -15.14 -19.53
C LEU A 192 -1.99 -14.62 -18.75
N TRP A 193 -0.84 -15.26 -18.92
CA TRP A 193 0.43 -14.81 -18.33
C TRP A 193 0.78 -13.38 -18.75
N LYS A 194 0.58 -13.07 -20.04
CA LYS A 194 0.78 -11.73 -20.56
C LYS A 194 -0.16 -10.71 -19.93
N SER A 195 -1.46 -11.01 -19.79
CA SER A 195 -2.42 -10.08 -19.17
C SER A 195 -2.15 -9.89 -17.68
N LEU A 196 -1.87 -10.97 -16.95
CA LEU A 196 -1.48 -10.92 -15.54
C LEU A 196 -0.28 -9.99 -15.30
N ASN A 197 0.71 -10.07 -16.20
CA ASN A 197 1.89 -9.22 -16.14
C ASN A 197 1.60 -7.80 -16.64
N ASP A 198 1.06 -7.62 -17.85
CA ASP A 198 0.84 -6.31 -18.46
C ASP A 198 -0.17 -5.46 -17.66
N ASP A 199 -1.25 -6.07 -17.15
CA ASP A 199 -2.27 -5.40 -16.32
C ASP A 199 -1.89 -5.39 -14.83
N GLY A 200 -0.79 -6.02 -14.42
CA GLY A 200 -0.31 -6.04 -13.03
C GLY A 200 -1.32 -6.65 -12.05
N LEU A 201 -2.08 -7.65 -12.47
CA LEU A 201 -3.07 -8.31 -11.60
C LEU A 201 -2.39 -9.07 -10.44
N TRP A 202 -1.17 -9.56 -10.63
CA TRP A 202 -0.38 -10.23 -9.60
C TRP A 202 -0.19 -9.39 -8.32
N PHE A 203 -0.10 -8.06 -8.44
CA PHE A 203 0.07 -7.20 -7.28
C PHE A 203 -1.15 -7.26 -6.33
N TYR A 204 -2.38 -7.37 -6.88
CA TYR A 204 -3.59 -7.56 -6.08
C TYR A 204 -3.64 -8.94 -5.43
N LEU A 205 -3.25 -9.98 -6.18
CA LEU A 205 -3.21 -11.36 -5.68
C LEU A 205 -2.18 -11.54 -4.55
N CYS A 206 -1.08 -10.80 -4.59
CA CYS A 206 -0.09 -10.80 -3.51
C CYS A 206 -0.49 -9.93 -2.31
N LEU A 207 -1.37 -8.94 -2.50
CA LEU A 207 -1.78 -8.00 -1.46
C LEU A 207 -2.88 -8.59 -0.56
N LEU A 208 -3.90 -9.22 -1.15
CA LEU A 208 -5.03 -9.83 -0.41
C LEU A 208 -4.63 -10.79 0.73
N PRO A 209 -3.63 -11.67 0.60
CA PRO A 209 -3.23 -12.56 1.70
C PRO A 209 -2.75 -11.82 2.94
N PHE A 210 -2.10 -10.66 2.80
CA PHE A 210 -1.66 -9.86 3.95
C PHE A 210 -2.85 -9.21 4.67
N THR A 211 -3.88 -8.84 3.92
CA THR A 211 -5.07 -8.21 4.48
C THR A 211 -5.98 -9.25 5.14
N VAL A 212 -6.04 -10.46 4.58
CA VAL A 212 -6.61 -11.63 5.25
C VAL A 212 -5.84 -11.95 6.54
N ASN A 213 -4.50 -11.92 6.51
CA ASN A 213 -3.67 -12.21 7.67
C ASN A 213 -3.99 -11.29 8.85
N VAL A 214 -4.07 -9.97 8.63
CA VAL A 214 -4.39 -9.03 9.73
C VAL A 214 -5.78 -9.27 10.30
N VAL A 215 -6.80 -9.56 9.46
CA VAL A 215 -8.15 -9.89 9.93
C VAL A 215 -8.16 -11.17 10.76
N VAL A 216 -7.45 -12.21 10.32
CA VAL A 216 -7.32 -13.48 11.05
C VAL A 216 -6.63 -13.26 12.39
N CYS A 217 -5.53 -12.51 12.43
CA CYS A 217 -4.83 -12.15 13.67
C CYS A 217 -5.76 -11.42 14.64
N LEU A 218 -6.55 -10.45 14.17
CA LEU A 218 -7.46 -9.69 15.03
C LEU A 218 -8.61 -10.52 15.63
N ILE A 219 -9.04 -11.57 14.94
CA ILE A 219 -10.16 -12.43 15.38
C ILE A 219 -9.67 -13.59 16.25
N LYS A 220 -8.53 -14.19 15.89
CA LYS A 220 -8.09 -15.49 16.44
C LYS A 220 -6.87 -15.40 17.35
N ALA A 221 -6.06 -14.34 17.26
CA ALA A 221 -4.82 -14.29 18.02
C ALA A 221 -5.06 -14.02 19.52
N PRO A 222 -4.23 -14.58 20.41
CA PRO A 222 -4.28 -14.28 21.84
C PRO A 222 -3.85 -12.84 22.12
N SER A 223 -4.06 -12.38 23.36
CA SER A 223 -3.63 -11.06 23.83
C SER A 223 -2.15 -10.80 23.51
N GLY A 224 -1.86 -9.60 23.00
CA GLY A 224 -0.53 -9.20 22.54
C GLY A 224 -0.19 -9.54 21.08
N LEU A 225 -0.86 -10.53 20.44
CA LEU A 225 -0.60 -10.90 19.03
C LEU A 225 -1.65 -10.37 18.04
N GLY A 226 -2.72 -9.73 18.51
CA GLY A 226 -3.82 -9.26 17.64
C GLY A 226 -3.38 -8.37 16.47
N TYR A 227 -2.31 -7.58 16.66
CA TYR A 227 -1.76 -6.66 15.66
C TYR A 227 -0.54 -7.19 14.90
N LEU A 228 -0.18 -8.46 15.06
CA LEU A 228 0.98 -9.05 14.39
C LEU A 228 0.94 -8.83 12.87
N GLY A 229 -0.24 -8.91 12.26
CA GLY A 229 -0.43 -8.73 10.82
C GLY A 229 -0.48 -7.28 10.34
N ASP A 230 -0.58 -6.29 11.24
CA ASP A 230 -0.81 -4.89 10.86
C ASP A 230 0.39 -4.26 10.14
N THR A 231 1.58 -4.32 10.74
CA THR A 231 2.79 -3.79 10.09
C THR A 231 3.13 -4.51 8.78
N PRO A 232 3.07 -5.86 8.70
CA PRO A 232 3.16 -6.57 7.43
C PRO A 232 2.16 -6.05 6.38
N ASN A 233 0.90 -5.86 6.77
CA ASN A 233 -0.13 -5.34 5.89
C ASN A 233 0.25 -3.95 5.36
N MET A 234 0.55 -3.01 6.26
CA MET A 234 0.95 -1.65 5.92
C MET A 234 2.14 -1.61 4.96
N VAL A 235 3.23 -2.32 5.30
CA VAL A 235 4.45 -2.32 4.48
C VAL A 235 4.19 -2.91 3.11
N MET A 236 3.47 -4.03 3.03
CA MET A 236 3.17 -4.67 1.75
C MET A 236 2.22 -3.84 0.88
N HIS A 237 1.25 -3.14 1.47
CA HIS A 237 0.43 -2.16 0.76
C HIS A 237 1.27 -1.09 0.07
N SER A 238 2.22 -0.52 0.82
CA SER A 238 3.13 0.50 0.29
C SER A 238 3.98 -0.06 -0.86
N ILE A 239 4.69 -1.17 -0.62
CA ILE A 239 5.60 -1.77 -1.60
C ILE A 239 4.85 -2.19 -2.87
N LEU A 240 3.76 -2.96 -2.72
CA LEU A 240 3.03 -3.52 -3.86
C LEU A 240 2.36 -2.42 -4.68
N THR A 241 1.75 -1.41 -4.04
CA THR A 241 1.12 -0.29 -4.74
C THR A 241 2.15 0.59 -5.45
N CYS A 242 3.31 0.85 -4.83
CA CYS A 242 4.38 1.60 -5.47
C CYS A 242 4.93 0.86 -6.69
N ARG A 243 5.22 -0.44 -6.55
CA ARG A 243 5.67 -1.27 -7.66
C ARG A 243 4.63 -1.37 -8.76
N LEU A 244 3.34 -1.44 -8.41
CA LEU A 244 2.24 -1.42 -9.37
C LEU A 244 2.23 -0.14 -10.20
N LEU A 245 2.42 1.01 -9.56
CA LEU A 245 2.48 2.31 -10.24
C LEU A 245 3.69 2.43 -11.17
N ILE A 246 4.87 2.04 -10.70
CA ILE A 246 6.09 2.02 -11.53
C ILE A 246 5.87 1.08 -12.72
N HIS A 247 5.36 -0.12 -12.47
CA HIS A 247 5.09 -1.12 -13.50
C HIS A 247 4.10 -0.61 -14.55
N ALA A 248 3.00 0.01 -14.13
CA ALA A 248 2.04 0.62 -15.04
C ALA A 248 2.68 1.71 -15.92
N ARG A 249 3.56 2.55 -15.36
CA ARG A 249 4.31 3.56 -16.14
C ARG A 249 5.31 2.94 -17.11
N HIS A 250 6.04 1.91 -16.67
CA HIS A 250 6.96 1.16 -17.52
C HIS A 250 6.23 0.51 -18.72
N VAL A 251 5.10 -0.16 -18.47
CA VAL A 251 4.28 -0.76 -19.53
C VAL A 251 3.77 0.31 -20.51
N ALA A 252 3.28 1.45 -20.02
CA ALA A 252 2.82 2.56 -20.85
C ALA A 252 3.96 3.16 -21.72
N ALA A 253 5.17 3.29 -21.18
CA ALA A 253 6.34 3.75 -21.93
C ALA A 253 6.72 2.78 -23.05
N LYS A 254 6.73 1.47 -22.77
CA LYS A 254 7.01 0.42 -23.76
C LYS A 254 5.97 0.38 -24.88
N GLN A 255 4.69 0.57 -24.57
CA GLN A 255 3.63 0.66 -25.56
C GLN A 255 3.77 1.89 -26.45
N SER A 256 4.13 3.04 -25.86
CA SER A 256 4.37 4.29 -26.59
C SER A 256 5.54 4.17 -27.58
N GLN A 257 6.61 3.47 -27.20
CA GLN A 257 7.74 3.18 -28.09
C GLN A 257 7.35 2.33 -29.29
N ARG A 258 6.52 1.30 -29.09
CA ARG A 258 6.05 0.41 -30.17
C ARG A 258 5.12 1.11 -31.17
N ALA A 259 4.41 2.15 -30.74
CA ALA A 259 3.49 2.91 -31.58
C ALA A 259 4.20 3.97 -32.46
N LEU A 260 5.49 4.21 -32.28
CA LEU A 260 6.24 5.15 -33.13
C LEU A 260 6.64 4.48 -34.46
N PRO A 261 6.36 5.10 -35.62
CA PRO A 261 6.78 4.56 -36.91
C PRO A 261 8.31 4.50 -36.99
N THR A 262 8.82 3.37 -37.49
CA THR A 262 10.25 2.98 -37.51
C THR A 262 11.19 4.03 -38.11
N ASN A 263 10.68 4.91 -38.98
CA ASN A 263 11.44 6.00 -39.59
C ASN A 263 11.81 7.14 -38.62
N ASN A 264 11.04 7.37 -37.54
CA ASN A 264 11.31 8.44 -36.58
C ASN A 264 12.29 8.01 -35.46
N LEU A 265 12.49 6.71 -35.24
CA LEU A 265 13.45 6.19 -34.27
C LEU A 265 14.90 6.48 -34.67
N ARG A 266 15.20 6.58 -35.97
CA ARG A 266 16.54 6.96 -36.46
C ARG A 266 16.87 8.44 -36.19
N LEU A 267 15.89 9.33 -36.18
CA LEU A 267 16.09 10.77 -35.95
C LEU A 267 16.30 11.11 -34.46
N MET A 268 15.88 10.24 -33.52
CA MET A 268 16.12 10.46 -32.08
C MET A 268 17.48 9.96 -31.59
N ARG A 269 18.25 9.23 -32.42
CA ARG A 269 19.58 8.76 -32.05
C ARG A 269 20.57 9.92 -32.18
N ARG A 270 20.74 10.71 -31.12
CA ARG A 270 21.87 11.67 -31.03
C ARG A 270 23.18 10.89 -31.20
N PRO A 271 24.06 11.23 -32.17
CA PRO A 271 25.36 10.60 -32.29
C PRO A 271 26.19 10.96 -31.05
N GLY A 272 26.55 9.97 -30.22
CA GLY A 272 27.46 10.16 -29.07
C GLY A 272 26.95 9.76 -27.69
N ALA A 273 25.69 9.31 -27.53
CA ALA A 273 25.21 8.83 -26.24
C ALA A 273 25.68 7.39 -25.95
N MET A 274 26.55 7.22 -24.96
CA MET A 274 26.87 5.93 -24.36
C MET A 274 25.70 5.55 -23.43
N ALA A 275 24.91 4.58 -23.88
CA ALA A 275 23.61 4.14 -23.34
C ALA A 275 22.37 4.91 -23.84
N PRO A 276 21.26 4.20 -24.13
CA PRO A 276 20.06 4.78 -24.71
C PRO A 276 19.25 5.55 -23.65
N ASP A 277 19.62 6.80 -23.38
CA ASP A 277 18.76 7.77 -22.70
C ASP A 277 17.62 8.22 -23.64
N TYR A 278 16.62 7.35 -23.82
CA TYR A 278 15.35 7.76 -24.40
C TYR A 278 14.56 8.51 -23.32
N VAL A 279 14.87 9.79 -23.16
CA VAL A 279 13.94 10.75 -22.56
C VAL A 279 12.79 10.91 -23.55
N ILE A 280 11.84 9.97 -23.51
CA ILE A 280 10.54 10.15 -24.15
C ILE A 280 9.91 11.29 -23.38
N ASP A 281 9.68 12.41 -24.05
CA ASP A 281 8.86 13.49 -23.52
C ASP A 281 7.41 13.00 -23.46
N ILE A 282 7.09 12.30 -22.36
CA ILE A 282 5.76 11.81 -22.00
C ILE A 282 4.76 12.98 -21.81
N SER A 283 5.25 14.22 -21.81
CA SER A 283 4.51 15.49 -21.77
C SER A 283 3.29 15.58 -22.69
N ALA A 284 3.37 15.11 -23.94
CA ALA A 284 2.34 15.43 -24.94
C ALA A 284 1.20 14.40 -25.04
N LYS A 285 1.39 13.15 -24.58
CA LYS A 285 0.36 12.09 -24.69
C LYS A 285 -0.27 11.66 -23.37
N ASN A 286 0.23 12.13 -22.23
CA ASN A 286 -0.34 11.75 -20.93
C ASN A 286 -1.72 12.34 -20.63
N ASN A 287 -2.17 13.38 -21.36
CA ASN A 287 -3.53 13.90 -21.22
C ASN A 287 -4.61 12.97 -21.80
N ALA A 288 -4.26 11.92 -22.55
CA ALA A 288 -5.26 10.96 -23.02
C ALA A 288 -5.43 9.75 -22.08
N LEU A 289 -4.40 9.41 -21.27
CA LEU A 289 -4.38 8.18 -20.47
C LEU A 289 -4.41 8.43 -18.94
N TYR A 290 -4.14 9.65 -18.47
CA TYR A 290 -4.08 9.97 -17.04
C TYR A 290 -4.73 11.32 -16.65
N THR A 291 -5.80 11.72 -17.33
CA THR A 291 -6.83 12.65 -16.82
C THR A 291 -8.18 12.00 -17.03
#